data_AF-A0A5P8ND97-F1
#
_entry.id   AF-A0A5P8ND97-F1
#
_cell.length_a   1.000
_cell.length_b   1.000
_cell.length_c   1.000
_cell.angle_alpha   90.00
_cell.angle_beta   90.00
_cell.angle_gamma   90.00
#
_symmetry.space_group_name_H-M   'P 1'
#
loop_
_entity.id
_entity.type
_entity.pdbx_description
1 polymer ?
#
loop_
_entity_poly.entity_id
_entity_poly.type
_entity_poly.pdbx_seq_one_letter_code
_entity_poly.pdbx_strand_id
1 'polypeptide(L)'
;MKEKLKKLTEYYGLYNYWKEEVANLEKKNEEFDVMDLDDTLFSVQERLQSDEIFQKNRGEKGNLLIANKLGIKKVIGKYYKGKVFPKDLINSVNQHKSLILTAGLREYQEEKVKHMGIDHFNMVVTETGEDKIIALIRYVIFDLKYIPARITVYEDRPQYFIEYRDLIEDILGTKLEIMYVEMDGNTGYKKIQIIEGDSFDF
;
A
#
# COMPACT_ATOMS: atom_id res chain seq x y z
N MET A 1 19.38 -2.79 -22.14
CA MET A 1 20.56 -3.21 -21.36
C MET A 1 21.14 -2.06 -20.53
N LYS A 2 21.47 -0.90 -21.13
CA LYS A 2 21.94 0.29 -20.40
C LYS A 2 20.96 0.87 -19.38
N GLU A 3 19.66 0.78 -19.62
CA GLU A 3 18.62 1.34 -18.73
C GLU A 3 18.33 0.47 -17.49
N LYS A 4 18.36 -0.86 -17.67
CA LYS A 4 18.37 -1.82 -16.54
C LYS A 4 19.65 -1.66 -15.70
N LEU A 5 20.81 -1.45 -16.33
CA LEU A 5 22.06 -1.18 -15.63
C LEU A 5 22.05 0.15 -14.87
N LYS A 6 21.44 1.21 -15.43
CA LYS A 6 21.34 2.52 -14.77
C LYS A 6 20.44 2.49 -13.54
N LYS A 7 19.28 1.82 -13.65
CA LYS A 7 18.44 1.48 -12.50
C LYS A 7 19.26 0.71 -11.46
N LEU A 8 19.96 -0.37 -11.84
CA LEU A 8 20.82 -1.15 -10.93
C LEU A 8 21.94 -0.34 -10.25
N THR A 9 22.61 0.60 -10.93
CA THR A 9 23.66 1.43 -10.32
C THR A 9 23.12 2.54 -9.42
N GLU A 10 21.98 3.15 -9.77
CA GLU A 10 21.27 4.08 -8.87
C GLU A 10 20.75 3.33 -7.64
N TYR A 11 20.24 2.10 -7.83
CA TYR A 11 19.88 1.20 -6.73
C TYR A 11 21.08 0.77 -5.89
N TYR A 12 22.27 0.56 -6.46
CA TYR A 12 23.45 0.15 -5.67
C TYR A 12 24.00 1.29 -4.79
N GLY A 13 24.03 2.52 -5.32
CA GLY A 13 24.38 3.70 -4.53
C GLY A 13 23.35 3.99 -3.42
N LEU A 14 22.07 3.88 -3.75
CA LEU A 14 20.97 4.02 -2.79
C LEU A 14 20.97 2.89 -1.76
N TYR A 15 21.28 1.67 -2.15
CA TYR A 15 21.34 0.51 -1.26
C TYR A 15 22.37 0.73 -0.15
N ASN A 16 23.63 1.06 -0.51
CA ASN A 16 24.66 1.31 0.50
C ASN A 16 24.32 2.51 1.39
N TYR A 17 23.80 3.59 0.78
CA TYR A 17 23.34 4.75 1.51
C TYR A 17 22.24 4.39 2.53
N TRP A 18 21.24 3.60 2.14
CA TRP A 18 20.19 3.17 3.05
C TRP A 18 20.70 2.24 4.15
N LYS A 19 21.64 1.32 3.86
CA LYS A 19 22.27 0.48 4.89
C LYS A 19 23.03 1.34 5.91
N GLU A 20 23.70 2.40 5.47
CA GLU A 20 24.37 3.37 6.36
C GLU A 20 23.37 4.15 7.21
N GLU A 21 22.29 4.66 6.62
CA GLU A 21 21.22 5.35 7.36
C GLU A 21 20.58 4.42 8.40
N VAL A 22 20.22 3.19 8.02
CA VAL A 22 19.65 2.17 8.90
C VAL A 22 20.58 1.83 10.06
N ALA A 23 21.89 1.80 9.85
CA ALA A 23 22.87 1.54 10.91
C ALA A 23 22.86 2.60 12.03
N ASN A 24 22.35 3.82 11.74
CA ASN A 24 22.24 4.90 12.72
C ASN A 24 20.89 4.92 13.45
N LEU A 25 19.93 4.07 13.08
CA LEU A 25 18.58 4.07 13.66
C LEU A 25 18.48 3.14 14.87
N GLU A 26 17.68 3.56 15.86
CA GLU A 26 17.32 2.71 16.99
C GLU A 26 16.49 1.50 16.50
N LYS A 27 16.80 0.30 17.02
CA LYS A 27 15.96 -0.87 16.83
C LYS A 27 14.96 -0.97 17.97
N LYS A 28 13.66 -1.07 17.66
CA LYS A 28 12.60 -1.20 18.66
C LYS A 28 11.92 -2.55 18.58
N ASN A 29 11.61 -3.12 19.75
CA ASN A 29 10.80 -4.34 19.84
C ASN A 29 9.31 -4.01 19.66
N GLU A 30 8.98 -3.46 18.50
CA GLU A 30 7.63 -3.03 18.13
C GLU A 30 7.30 -3.56 16.73
N GLU A 31 6.02 -3.86 16.52
CA GLU A 31 5.48 -4.22 15.21
C GLU A 31 4.97 -2.97 14.49
N PHE A 32 5.07 -2.97 13.16
CA PHE A 32 4.65 -1.88 12.31
C PHE A 32 3.82 -2.42 11.14
N ASP A 33 2.60 -1.90 10.98
CA ASP A 33 1.66 -2.35 9.95
C ASP A 33 1.68 -1.43 8.73
N VAL A 34 1.72 -2.02 7.55
CA VAL A 34 1.61 -1.32 6.27
C VAL A 34 0.41 -1.87 5.55
N MET A 35 -0.55 -1.03 5.21
CA MET A 35 -1.80 -1.46 4.57
C MET A 35 -1.95 -0.77 3.23
N ASP A 36 -2.19 -1.54 2.18
CA ASP A 36 -2.73 -0.94 0.96
C ASP A 36 -4.15 -0.40 1.20
N LEU A 37 -4.61 0.46 0.29
CA LEU A 37 -5.93 1.04 0.35
C LEU A 37 -6.93 0.29 -0.55
N ASP A 38 -6.66 0.19 -1.85
CA ASP A 38 -7.66 -0.28 -2.81
C ASP A 38 -7.79 -1.80 -2.76
N ASP A 39 -9.03 -2.29 -2.56
CA ASP A 39 -9.33 -3.70 -2.35
C ASP A 39 -8.59 -4.35 -1.14
N THR A 40 -8.04 -3.52 -0.23
CA THR A 40 -7.48 -3.92 1.07
C THR A 40 -8.19 -3.25 2.25
N LEU A 41 -8.30 -1.92 2.26
CA LEU A 41 -9.08 -1.16 3.26
C LEU A 41 -10.37 -0.60 2.66
N PHE A 42 -10.38 -0.36 1.35
CA PHE A 42 -11.46 0.25 0.61
C PHE A 42 -11.71 -0.51 -0.70
N SER A 43 -12.85 -1.20 -0.80
CA SER A 43 -13.14 -1.95 -2.00
C SER A 43 -13.62 -1.05 -3.14
N VAL A 44 -12.98 -1.19 -4.30
CA VAL A 44 -13.40 -0.54 -5.54
C VAL A 44 -14.33 -1.42 -6.39
N GLN A 45 -14.60 -2.65 -5.94
CA GLN A 45 -15.41 -3.64 -6.66
C GLN A 45 -16.82 -3.14 -6.95
N GLU A 46 -17.48 -2.46 -6.00
CA GLU A 46 -18.84 -1.94 -6.20
C GLU A 46 -18.92 -1.01 -7.41
N ARG A 47 -17.98 -0.07 -7.52
CA ARG A 47 -17.88 0.81 -8.70
C ARG A 47 -17.58 0.03 -9.98
N LEU A 48 -16.66 -0.93 -9.92
CA LEU A 48 -16.27 -1.74 -11.08
C LEU A 48 -17.43 -2.62 -11.58
N GLN A 49 -18.24 -3.16 -10.68
CA GLN A 49 -19.37 -4.02 -11.03
C GLN A 49 -20.59 -3.23 -11.49
N SER A 50 -20.78 -2.01 -10.97
CA SER A 50 -21.97 -1.19 -11.23
C SER A 50 -21.96 -0.44 -12.56
N ASP A 51 -20.79 -0.17 -13.16
CA ASP A 51 -20.70 0.68 -14.35
C ASP A 51 -19.60 0.21 -15.31
N GLU A 52 -20.01 -0.19 -16.51
CA GLU A 52 -19.12 -0.71 -17.56
C GLU A 52 -17.97 0.24 -17.91
N ILE A 53 -18.17 1.57 -17.73
CA ILE A 53 -17.12 2.54 -18.04
C ILE A 53 -15.86 2.27 -17.20
N PHE A 54 -16.01 1.82 -15.96
CA PHE A 54 -14.87 1.48 -15.09
C PHE A 54 -14.31 0.09 -15.37
N GLN A 55 -15.13 -0.85 -15.86
CA GLN A 55 -14.64 -2.16 -16.32
C GLN A 55 -13.70 -2.00 -17.53
N LYS A 56 -14.07 -1.10 -18.45
CA LYS A 56 -13.30 -0.78 -19.66
C LYS A 56 -12.07 0.11 -19.39
N ASN A 57 -12.04 0.81 -18.25
CA ASN A 57 -10.97 1.74 -17.87
C ASN A 57 -10.43 1.40 -16.47
N ARG A 58 -9.61 0.34 -16.39
CA ARG A 58 -8.92 -0.06 -15.15
C ARG A 58 -7.58 0.66 -14.96
N GLY A 59 -7.08 0.66 -13.73
CA GLY A 59 -5.79 1.25 -13.36
C GLY A 59 -5.72 2.74 -13.69
N GLU A 60 -4.61 3.17 -14.28
CA GLU A 60 -4.33 4.56 -14.64
C GLU A 60 -5.43 5.19 -15.51
N LYS A 61 -5.96 4.45 -16.50
CA LYS A 61 -7.06 4.93 -17.35
C LYS A 61 -8.31 5.27 -16.54
N GLY A 62 -8.59 4.47 -15.51
CA GLY A 62 -9.69 4.72 -14.57
C GLY A 62 -9.45 5.96 -13.73
N ASN A 63 -8.22 6.17 -13.27
CA ASN A 63 -7.84 7.36 -12.51
C ASN A 63 -7.97 8.63 -13.37
N LEU A 64 -7.48 8.61 -14.61
CA LEU A 64 -7.62 9.73 -15.55
C LEU A 64 -9.08 10.03 -15.90
N LEU A 65 -9.91 8.99 -16.05
CA LEU A 65 -11.35 9.15 -16.27
C LEU A 65 -12.02 9.87 -15.09
N ILE A 66 -11.66 9.50 -13.85
CA ILE A 66 -12.19 10.13 -12.65
C ILE A 66 -11.72 11.59 -12.57
N ALA A 67 -10.42 11.83 -12.70
CA ALA A 67 -9.83 13.17 -12.56
C ALA A 67 -10.39 14.15 -13.61
N ASN A 68 -10.43 13.74 -14.87
CA ASN A 68 -10.64 14.66 -15.98
C ASN A 68 -12.09 14.77 -16.44
N LYS A 69 -12.94 13.79 -16.14
CA LYS A 69 -14.31 13.75 -16.67
C LYS A 69 -15.39 13.64 -15.59
N LEU A 70 -15.25 12.68 -14.68
CA LEU A 70 -16.34 12.36 -13.74
C LEU A 70 -16.30 13.23 -12.47
N GLY A 71 -15.10 13.57 -12.00
CA GLY A 71 -14.86 14.29 -10.76
C GLY A 71 -14.83 13.38 -9.53
N ILE A 72 -13.75 13.49 -8.74
CA ILE A 72 -13.49 12.64 -7.57
C ILE A 72 -14.66 12.63 -6.58
N LYS A 73 -15.10 13.79 -6.10
CA LYS A 73 -16.19 13.90 -5.11
C LYS A 73 -17.53 13.33 -5.62
N LYS A 74 -17.81 13.46 -6.91
CA LYS A 74 -19.02 12.90 -7.52
C LYS A 74 -18.96 11.38 -7.56
N VAL A 75 -17.80 10.81 -7.89
CA VAL A 75 -17.58 9.35 -7.87
C VAL A 75 -17.69 8.82 -6.45
N ILE A 76 -17.03 9.46 -5.47
CA ILE A 76 -17.14 9.07 -4.05
C ILE A 76 -18.60 9.11 -3.59
N GLY A 77 -19.30 10.21 -3.87
CA GLY A 77 -20.69 10.39 -3.50
C GLY A 77 -21.65 9.39 -4.16
N LYS A 78 -21.42 9.01 -5.42
CA LYS A 78 -22.28 8.08 -6.15
C LYS A 78 -22.17 6.65 -5.63
N TYR A 79 -20.95 6.17 -5.42
CA TYR A 79 -20.72 4.74 -5.16
C TYR A 79 -20.54 4.41 -3.68
N TYR A 80 -20.14 5.36 -2.84
CA TYR A 80 -19.70 5.03 -1.47
C TYR A 80 -20.41 5.83 -0.38
N LYS A 81 -21.25 6.81 -0.73
CA LYS A 81 -22.00 7.59 0.26
C LYS A 81 -22.94 6.72 1.09
N GLY A 82 -22.85 6.83 2.41
CA GLY A 82 -23.69 6.08 3.35
C GLY A 82 -23.31 4.60 3.49
N LYS A 83 -22.21 4.16 2.88
CA LYS A 83 -21.68 2.80 3.06
C LYS A 83 -20.94 2.70 4.39
N VAL A 84 -21.06 1.53 5.01
CA VAL A 84 -20.19 1.12 6.12
C VAL A 84 -18.94 0.51 5.50
N PHE A 85 -17.79 0.80 6.08
CA PHE A 85 -16.48 0.27 5.66
C PHE A 85 -16.02 -0.80 6.66
N PRO A 86 -15.15 -1.74 6.24
CA PRO A 86 -14.71 -2.80 7.13
C PRO A 86 -13.86 -2.20 8.24
N LYS A 87 -14.35 -2.30 9.48
CA LYS A 87 -13.66 -1.71 10.64
C LYS A 87 -12.70 -2.68 11.31
N ASP A 88 -12.75 -3.97 11.00
CA ASP A 88 -12.03 -4.98 11.78
C ASP A 88 -10.51 -4.79 11.67
N LEU A 89 -9.98 -4.63 10.45
CA LEU A 89 -8.56 -4.34 10.26
C LEU A 89 -8.21 -2.95 10.81
N ILE A 90 -8.98 -1.92 10.45
CA ILE A 90 -8.78 -0.53 10.89
C ILE A 90 -8.76 -0.38 12.42
N ASN A 91 -9.63 -1.09 13.13
CA ASN A 91 -9.70 -1.05 14.59
C ASN A 91 -8.60 -1.88 15.26
N SER A 92 -8.06 -2.88 14.56
CA SER A 92 -6.98 -3.73 15.06
C SER A 92 -5.61 -3.06 15.00
N VAL A 93 -5.47 -2.00 14.20
CA VAL A 93 -4.19 -1.33 13.93
C VAL A 93 -4.06 -0.01 14.69
N ASN A 94 -2.82 0.34 15.06
CA ASN A 94 -2.52 1.54 15.83
C ASN A 94 -2.02 2.65 14.90
N GLN A 95 -2.71 3.79 14.86
CA GLN A 95 -2.34 4.94 14.00
C GLN A 95 -0.87 5.39 14.10
N HIS A 96 -0.22 5.22 15.26
CA HIS A 96 1.19 5.59 15.47
C HIS A 96 2.17 4.51 15.02
N LYS A 97 1.66 3.32 14.70
CA LYS A 97 2.43 2.14 14.26
C LYS A 97 1.91 1.60 12.93
N SER A 98 1.25 2.45 12.15
CA SER A 98 0.64 2.05 10.91
C SER A 98 0.82 3.09 9.81
N LEU A 99 0.89 2.59 8.58
CA LEU A 99 0.99 3.37 7.35
C LEU A 99 -0.02 2.85 6.33
N ILE A 100 -0.77 3.75 5.71
CA ILE A 100 -1.46 3.47 4.45
C ILE A 100 -0.46 3.70 3.31
N LEU A 101 -0.10 2.65 2.58
CA LEU A 101 0.83 2.72 1.46
C LEU A 101 0.13 2.24 0.19
N THR A 102 -0.22 3.17 -0.68
CA THR A 102 -1.05 2.88 -1.86
C THR A 102 -0.49 3.50 -3.13
N ALA A 103 -1.01 3.07 -4.28
CA ALA A 103 -0.64 3.61 -5.58
C ALA A 103 -1.82 4.32 -6.26
N GLY A 104 -1.52 5.28 -7.14
CA GLY A 104 -2.49 5.93 -8.02
C GLY A 104 -2.68 7.42 -7.74
N LEU A 105 -3.88 7.93 -8.02
CA LEU A 105 -4.15 9.37 -7.95
C LEU A 105 -4.28 9.83 -6.49
N ARG A 106 -3.29 10.59 -5.99
CA ARG A 106 -3.22 11.10 -4.61
C ARG A 106 -4.52 11.69 -4.11
N GLU A 107 -5.09 12.65 -4.84
CA GLU A 107 -6.33 13.34 -4.46
C GLU A 107 -7.51 12.37 -4.32
N TYR A 108 -7.53 11.29 -5.13
CA TYR A 108 -8.58 10.29 -5.04
C TYR A 108 -8.40 9.38 -3.82
N GLN A 109 -7.16 8.99 -3.51
CA GLN A 109 -6.85 8.21 -2.32
C GLN A 109 -7.14 9.01 -1.04
N GLU A 110 -6.78 10.30 -1.01
CA GLU A 110 -7.10 11.23 0.08
C GLU A 110 -8.61 11.37 0.33
N GLU A 111 -9.42 11.46 -0.73
CA GLU A 111 -10.88 11.56 -0.55
C GLU A 111 -11.49 10.23 -0.09
N LYS A 112 -10.90 9.07 -0.41
CA LYS A 112 -11.35 7.77 0.14
C LYS A 112 -11.10 7.70 1.65
N VAL A 113 -9.88 8.01 2.10
CA VAL A 113 -9.55 7.93 3.54
C VAL A 113 -10.37 8.92 4.37
N LYS A 114 -10.64 10.13 3.85
CA LYS A 114 -11.56 11.10 4.48
C LYS A 114 -12.98 10.54 4.58
N HIS A 115 -13.46 9.92 3.49
CA HIS A 115 -14.80 9.35 3.44
C HIS A 115 -14.97 8.16 4.39
N MET A 116 -13.89 7.42 4.64
CA MET A 116 -13.84 6.35 5.65
C MET A 116 -13.66 6.86 7.09
N GLY A 117 -13.23 8.11 7.28
CA GLY A 117 -12.88 8.67 8.59
C GLY A 117 -11.53 8.18 9.14
N ILE A 118 -10.60 7.79 8.26
CA ILE A 118 -9.25 7.31 8.61
C ILE A 118 -8.13 8.23 8.09
N ASP A 119 -8.47 9.47 7.74
CA ASP A 119 -7.54 10.50 7.26
C ASP A 119 -6.52 10.98 8.30
N HIS A 120 -6.62 10.50 9.54
CA HIS A 120 -5.64 10.69 10.59
C HIS A 120 -4.46 9.71 10.53
N PHE A 121 -4.55 8.62 9.76
CA PHE A 121 -3.43 7.72 9.51
C PHE A 121 -2.41 8.37 8.58
N ASN A 122 -1.13 8.04 8.79
CA ASN A 122 -0.09 8.40 7.82
C ASN A 122 -0.39 7.71 6.49
N MET A 123 -0.26 8.44 5.38
CA MET A 123 -0.49 7.91 4.05
C MET A 123 0.60 8.33 3.07
N VAL A 124 1.15 7.34 2.36
CA VAL A 124 2.04 7.53 1.23
C VAL A 124 1.34 7.03 -0.03
N VAL A 125 1.31 7.88 -1.05
CA VAL A 125 0.75 7.54 -2.38
C VAL A 125 1.86 7.56 -3.41
N THR A 126 2.07 6.42 -4.05
CA THR A 126 3.04 6.20 -5.14
C THR A 126 2.37 6.22 -6.51
N GLU A 127 3.16 6.26 -7.59
CA GLU A 127 2.64 6.19 -8.95
C GLU A 127 2.21 4.76 -9.30
N THR A 128 3.07 3.77 -9.02
CA THR A 128 2.83 2.36 -9.30
C THR A 128 2.92 1.48 -8.05
N GLY A 129 2.48 0.22 -8.18
CA GLY A 129 2.65 -0.78 -7.12
C GLY A 129 4.11 -1.13 -6.84
N GLU A 130 4.97 -1.12 -7.86
CA GLU A 130 6.41 -1.39 -7.71
C GLU A 130 7.10 -0.29 -6.89
N ASP A 131 6.69 0.97 -7.08
CA ASP A 131 7.26 2.10 -6.34
C ASP A 131 6.99 2.05 -4.82
N LYS A 132 6.01 1.25 -4.38
CA LYS A 132 5.73 1.04 -2.95
C LYS A 132 6.93 0.47 -2.21
N ILE A 133 7.78 -0.32 -2.88
CA ILE A 133 8.96 -0.93 -2.26
C ILE A 133 9.94 0.13 -1.76
N ILE A 134 10.30 1.07 -2.63
CA ILE A 134 11.20 2.18 -2.28
C ILE A 134 10.51 3.11 -1.28
N ALA A 135 9.21 3.37 -1.46
CA ALA A 135 8.45 4.23 -0.56
C ALA A 135 8.42 3.68 0.88
N LEU A 136 8.25 2.37 1.06
CA LEU A 136 8.33 1.71 2.36
C LEU A 136 9.71 1.90 3.01
N ILE A 137 10.79 1.59 2.28
CA ILE A 137 12.17 1.74 2.79
C ILE A 137 12.41 3.18 3.24
N ARG A 138 12.07 4.15 2.38
CA ARG A 138 12.24 5.58 2.69
C ARG A 138 11.41 6.00 3.89
N TYR A 139 10.17 5.55 3.98
CA TYR A 139 9.30 5.89 5.09
C TYR A 139 9.89 5.38 6.41
N VAL A 140 10.36 4.13 6.47
CA VAL A 140 10.98 3.57 7.68
C VAL A 140 12.21 4.39 8.09
N ILE A 141 13.08 4.75 7.14
CA ILE A 141 14.32 5.47 7.43
C ILE A 141 14.05 6.92 7.86
N PHE A 142 13.26 7.66 7.09
CA PHE A 142 13.20 9.12 7.20
C PHE A 142 11.97 9.63 7.96
N ASP A 143 10.86 8.90 7.96
CA ASP A 143 9.61 9.31 8.59
C ASP A 143 9.39 8.59 9.92
N LEU A 144 9.52 7.25 9.92
CA LEU A 144 9.42 6.43 11.13
C LEU A 144 10.64 6.61 12.06
N LYS A 145 11.85 6.70 11.47
CA LYS A 145 13.13 6.98 12.15
C LYS A 145 13.51 5.96 13.23
N TYR A 146 13.02 4.73 13.12
CA TYR A 146 13.47 3.58 13.89
C TYR A 146 13.20 2.31 13.08
N ILE A 147 13.91 1.23 13.41
CA ILE A 147 13.70 -0.08 12.80
C ILE A 147 12.77 -0.90 13.70
N PRO A 148 11.54 -1.24 13.26
CA PRO A 148 10.66 -2.13 14.00
C PRO A 148 11.22 -3.57 13.99
N ALA A 149 10.78 -4.40 14.92
CA ALA A 149 11.16 -5.81 14.98
C ALA A 149 10.52 -6.63 13.84
N ARG A 150 9.37 -6.16 13.36
CA ARG A 150 8.64 -6.73 12.23
C ARG A 150 7.85 -5.67 11.49
N ILE A 151 7.78 -5.78 10.19
CA ILE A 151 6.84 -5.05 9.34
C ILE A 151 5.84 -6.05 8.77
N THR A 152 4.55 -5.80 8.95
CA THR A 152 3.47 -6.61 8.38
C THR A 152 2.78 -5.84 7.27
N VAL A 153 2.81 -6.34 6.04
CA VAL A 153 2.22 -5.73 4.85
C VAL A 153 0.90 -6.41 4.52
N TYR A 154 -0.20 -5.67 4.46
CA TYR A 154 -1.52 -6.13 4.02
C TYR A 154 -1.79 -5.62 2.61
N GLU A 155 -1.99 -6.53 1.64
CA GLU A 155 -2.07 -6.17 0.22
C GLU A 155 -2.94 -7.17 -0.57
N ASP A 156 -3.80 -6.68 -1.45
CA ASP A 156 -4.61 -7.52 -2.37
C ASP A 156 -3.77 -8.10 -3.51
N ARG A 157 -2.74 -7.36 -3.93
CA ARG A 157 -1.80 -7.71 -5.01
C ARG A 157 -0.34 -7.66 -4.53
N PRO A 158 0.09 -8.68 -3.77
CA PRO A 158 1.37 -8.69 -3.07
C PRO A 158 2.60 -8.96 -3.94
N GLN A 159 2.47 -9.12 -5.27
CA GLN A 159 3.54 -9.63 -6.13
C GLN A 159 4.87 -8.89 -5.97
N TYR A 160 4.85 -7.56 -5.85
CA TYR A 160 6.09 -6.78 -5.71
C TYR A 160 6.70 -6.94 -4.32
N PHE A 161 5.90 -7.01 -3.26
CA PHE A 161 6.43 -7.26 -1.92
C PHE A 161 7.03 -8.66 -1.81
N ILE A 162 6.45 -9.65 -2.50
CA ILE A 162 7.01 -11.01 -2.59
C ILE A 162 8.34 -10.96 -3.35
N GLU A 163 8.36 -10.38 -4.56
CA GLU A 163 9.55 -10.30 -5.42
C GLU A 163 10.73 -9.60 -4.74
N TYR A 164 10.45 -8.54 -3.97
CA TYR A 164 11.47 -7.70 -3.34
C TYR A 164 11.64 -7.94 -1.82
N ARG A 165 11.07 -9.02 -1.26
CA ARG A 165 11.12 -9.33 0.18
C ARG A 165 12.56 -9.31 0.71
N ASP A 166 13.43 -10.12 0.13
CA ASP A 166 14.83 -10.27 0.58
C ASP A 166 15.58 -8.94 0.55
N LEU A 167 15.32 -8.11 -0.47
CA LEU A 167 15.93 -6.78 -0.60
C LEU A 167 15.49 -5.86 0.54
N ILE A 168 14.20 -5.83 0.85
CA ILE A 168 13.64 -5.01 1.94
C ILE A 168 14.21 -5.47 3.28
N GLU A 169 14.17 -6.77 3.55
CA GLU A 169 14.67 -7.35 4.80
C GLU A 169 16.17 -7.12 4.98
N ASP A 170 16.96 -7.25 3.91
CA ASP A 170 18.38 -6.96 3.96
C ASP A 170 18.66 -5.48 4.21
N ILE A 171 17.99 -4.56 3.51
CA ILE A 171 18.18 -3.11 3.71
C ILE A 171 17.81 -2.69 5.14
N LEU A 172 16.60 -3.04 5.57
CA LEU A 172 16.05 -2.58 6.85
C LEU A 172 16.54 -3.41 8.04
N GLY A 173 17.05 -4.62 7.80
CA GLY A 173 17.46 -5.55 8.86
C GLY A 173 16.32 -5.96 9.78
N THR A 174 15.11 -6.10 9.23
CA THR A 174 13.87 -6.48 9.94
C THR A 174 13.07 -7.49 9.13
N LYS A 175 12.27 -8.31 9.81
CA LYS A 175 11.41 -9.32 9.16
C LYS A 175 10.24 -8.63 8.46
N LEU A 176 9.96 -9.03 7.23
CA LEU A 176 8.79 -8.62 6.46
C LEU A 176 7.78 -9.78 6.39
N GLU A 177 6.62 -9.59 7.01
CA GLU A 177 5.49 -10.50 6.91
C GLU A 177 4.50 -9.97 5.89
N ILE A 178 4.07 -10.79 4.93
CA ILE A 178 3.16 -10.37 3.86
C ILE A 178 1.85 -11.10 4.03
N MET A 179 0.78 -10.33 4.16
CA MET A 179 -0.60 -10.77 4.31
C MET A 179 -1.34 -10.50 3.00
N TYR A 180 -1.76 -11.57 2.31
CA TYR A 180 -2.73 -11.44 1.23
C TYR A 180 -4.10 -11.11 1.82
N VAL A 181 -4.75 -10.09 1.24
CA VAL A 181 -6.08 -9.66 1.64
C VAL A 181 -7.07 -9.81 0.49
N GLU A 182 -8.21 -10.43 0.78
CA GLU A 182 -9.37 -10.46 -0.12
C GLU A 182 -10.58 -9.86 0.60
N MET A 183 -11.00 -8.67 0.16
CA MET A 183 -12.19 -8.01 0.70
C MET A 183 -13.50 -8.67 0.24
N ASP A 184 -14.49 -8.68 1.14
CA ASP A 184 -15.89 -8.93 0.78
C ASP A 184 -16.61 -7.60 0.55
N GLY A 185 -16.31 -6.94 -0.57
CA GLY A 185 -16.73 -5.56 -0.80
C GLY A 185 -16.30 -4.64 0.35
N ASN A 186 -17.12 -3.63 0.67
CA ASN A 186 -16.85 -2.73 1.80
C ASN A 186 -17.41 -3.26 3.14
N THR A 187 -17.86 -4.52 3.21
CA THR A 187 -18.50 -5.08 4.42
C THR A 187 -17.58 -5.88 5.32
N GLY A 188 -16.44 -6.35 4.82
CA GLY A 188 -15.55 -7.23 5.58
C GLY A 188 -14.45 -7.84 4.73
N TYR A 189 -13.91 -8.95 5.21
CA TYR A 189 -12.85 -9.72 4.57
C TYR A 189 -13.34 -11.15 4.30
N LYS A 190 -13.13 -11.64 3.07
CA LYS A 190 -13.27 -13.06 2.74
C LYS A 190 -12.07 -13.85 3.22
N LYS A 191 -10.89 -13.26 3.09
CA LYS A 191 -9.62 -13.92 3.36
C LYS A 191 -8.57 -12.93 3.83
N ILE A 192 -7.86 -13.30 4.88
CA ILE A 192 -6.59 -12.71 5.27
C ILE A 192 -5.66 -13.89 5.54
N GLN A 193 -4.53 -13.97 4.84
CA GLN A 193 -3.61 -15.10 4.99
C GLN A 193 -2.16 -14.65 4.85
N ILE A 194 -1.27 -15.28 5.62
CA ILE A 194 0.17 -15.12 5.48
C ILE A 194 0.60 -15.78 4.15
N ILE A 195 1.51 -15.13 3.43
CA ILE A 195 2.16 -15.69 2.25
C ILE A 195 3.50 -16.28 2.67
N GLU A 196 3.56 -17.62 2.73
CA GLU A 196 4.78 -18.37 3.01
C GLU A 196 5.57 -18.63 1.72
N GLY A 197 6.88 -18.33 1.72
CA GLY A 197 7.78 -18.58 0.57
C GLY A 197 7.69 -17.55 -0.56
N ASP A 198 8.30 -17.88 -1.70
CA ASP A 198 8.55 -16.98 -2.84
C ASP A 198 7.51 -17.11 -3.96
N SER A 199 6.53 -17.99 -3.81
CA SER A 199 5.52 -18.27 -4.84
C SER A 199 4.12 -18.20 -4.25
N PHE A 200 3.29 -17.35 -4.83
CA PHE A 200 1.87 -17.27 -4.56
C PHE A 200 1.13 -17.41 -5.89
N ASP A 201 0.37 -18.50 -6.06
CA ASP A 201 -0.43 -18.73 -7.27
C ASP A 201 -1.66 -17.80 -7.24
N PHE A 202 -1.74 -16.91 -8.23
CA PHE A 202 -2.80 -15.90 -8.39
C PHE A 202 -4.06 -16.46 -9.07
#